data_AF-A0A961GPE6-F1
#
_entry.id   AF-A0A961GPE6-F1
#
_cell.length_a   1.000
_cell.length_b   1.000
_cell.length_c   1.000
_cell.angle_alpha   90.00
_cell.angle_beta   90.00
_cell.angle_gamma   90.00
#
_symmetry.space_group_name_H-M   'P 1'
#
loop_
_entity.id
_entity.type
_entity.pdbx_description
1 polymer ?
#
loop_
_entity_poly.entity_id
_entity_poly.type
_entity_poly.pdbx_seq_one_letter_code
_entity_poly.pdbx_strand_id
1 'polypeptide(L)' 'MQKIYESGDEKPVAISSGLAIMMWTLLNARNGKPSLLTDHPLPNASQVVLTGNPITGWVLQDWDGITNFAIESD' A
#
# COMPACT_ATOMS: atom_id res chain seq x y z
N MET A 1 -4.39 4.04 -10.06
CA MET A 1 -2.95 3.75 -10.23
C MET A 1 -2.47 3.69 -11.67
N GLN A 2 -3.20 3.13 -12.64
CA GLN A 2 -2.71 3.05 -14.03
C GLN A 2 -2.30 4.42 -14.62
N LYS A 3 -3.16 5.45 -14.54
CA LYS A 3 -2.82 6.81 -14.99
C LYS A 3 -1.59 7.41 -14.28
N ILE A 4 -1.39 7.07 -13.01
CA ILE A 4 -0.25 7.54 -12.20
C ILE A 4 1.03 6.83 -12.66
N TYR A 5 0.95 5.53 -12.96
CA TYR A 5 2.07 4.79 -13.53
C TYR A 5 2.42 5.27 -14.95
N GLU A 6 1.41 5.55 -15.76
CA GLU A 6 1.56 6.04 -17.13
C GLU A 6 2.09 7.48 -17.21
N SER A 7 2.09 8.26 -16.12
CA SER A 7 2.68 9.61 -16.14
C SER A 7 4.19 9.58 -16.29
N GLY A 8 4.84 8.47 -15.94
CA GLY A 8 6.30 8.32 -15.98
C GLY A 8 7.06 9.05 -14.86
N ASP A 9 6.34 9.60 -13.87
CA ASP A 9 6.98 10.21 -12.69
C ASP A 9 7.72 9.15 -11.86
N GLU A 10 8.88 9.50 -11.31
CA GLU A 10 9.72 8.52 -10.57
C GLU A 10 9.10 8.09 -9.23
N LYS A 11 8.45 9.01 -8.51
CA LYS A 11 7.87 8.79 -7.17
C LYS A 11 6.56 9.58 -7.00
N PRO A 12 5.52 9.27 -7.77
CA PRO A 12 4.27 10.01 -7.69
C PRO A 12 3.58 9.81 -6.34
N VAL A 13 2.90 10.86 -5.85
CA VAL A 13 2.12 10.84 -4.61
C VAL A 13 0.64 11.02 -4.92
N ALA A 14 -0.20 10.17 -4.34
CA ALA A 14 -1.65 10.29 -4.41
C ALA A 14 -2.23 10.48 -3.00
N ILE A 15 -3.24 11.34 -2.87
CA ILE A 15 -3.92 11.63 -1.61
C ILE A 15 -5.39 11.21 -1.75
N SER A 16 -5.92 10.53 -0.73
CA SER A 16 -7.30 10.04 -0.70
C SER A 16 -7.78 9.90 0.76
N SER A 17 -8.98 9.36 0.96
CA SER A 17 -9.49 9.02 2.29
C SER A 17 -8.81 7.74 2.84
N GLY A 18 -8.61 7.69 4.16
CA GLY A 18 -7.91 6.58 4.81
C GLY A 18 -8.51 5.21 4.47
N LEU A 19 -9.83 5.05 4.55
CA LEU A 19 -10.48 3.78 4.21
C LEU A 19 -10.28 3.37 2.75
N ALA A 20 -10.30 4.33 1.82
CA ALA A 20 -10.04 4.04 0.41
C ALA A 20 -8.59 3.58 0.18
N ILE A 21 -7.62 4.24 0.84
CA ILE A 21 -6.20 3.86 0.79
C ILE A 21 -6.00 2.46 1.35
N MET A 22 -6.57 2.18 2.54
CA MET A 22 -6.44 0.87 3.20
C MET A 22 -7.02 -0.24 2.33
N MET A 23 -8.28 -0.11 1.91
CA MET A 23 -8.96 -1.15 1.11
C MET A 23 -8.28 -1.36 -0.24
N TRP A 24 -7.95 -0.28 -0.95
CA TRP A 24 -7.31 -0.43 -2.25
C TRP A 24 -5.93 -1.08 -2.11
N THR A 25 -5.13 -0.67 -1.14
CA THR A 25 -3.79 -1.25 -0.90
C THR A 25 -3.89 -2.73 -0.58
N LEU A 26 -4.71 -3.12 0.40
CA LEU A 26 -4.78 -4.50 0.87
C LEU A 26 -5.41 -5.46 -0.16
N LEU A 27 -6.23 -4.96 -1.07
CA LEU A 27 -6.79 -5.75 -2.17
C LEU A 27 -5.86 -5.88 -3.38
N ASN A 28 -4.84 -5.02 -3.51
CA ASN A 28 -3.99 -4.95 -4.72
C ASN A 28 -2.51 -5.25 -4.46
N ALA A 29 -2.05 -5.16 -3.21
CA ALA A 29 -0.68 -5.51 -2.83
C ALA A 29 -0.56 -7.01 -2.56
N ARG A 30 0.42 -7.66 -3.19
CA ARG A 30 0.63 -9.11 -3.11
C ARG A 30 0.97 -9.60 -1.70
N ASN A 31 1.59 -8.75 -0.89
CA ASN A 31 1.98 -9.00 0.50
C ASN A 31 1.09 -8.22 1.50
N GLY A 32 -0.06 -7.71 1.07
CA GLY A 32 -1.01 -7.05 1.96
C GLY A 32 -1.57 -8.03 2.99
N LYS A 33 -1.54 -7.66 4.27
CA LYS A 33 -2.12 -8.45 5.37
C LYS A 33 -3.48 -7.85 5.74
N PRO A 34 -4.62 -8.55 5.55
CA PRO A 34 -5.94 -7.99 5.87
C PRO A 34 -6.10 -7.52 7.32
N SER A 35 -5.37 -8.12 8.26
CA SER A 35 -5.36 -7.72 9.67
C SER A 35 -4.87 -6.29 9.91
N LEU A 36 -4.11 -5.70 8.98
CA LEU A 36 -3.68 -4.29 9.08
C LEU A 36 -4.87 -3.32 9.13
N LEU A 37 -6.02 -3.70 8.55
CA LEU A 37 -7.23 -2.88 8.59
C LEU A 37 -7.77 -2.68 10.01
N THR A 38 -7.55 -3.66 10.90
CA THR A 38 -8.06 -3.66 12.28
C THR A 38 -6.98 -3.37 13.31
N ASP A 39 -5.79 -3.95 13.14
CA ASP A 39 -4.74 -3.92 14.14
C ASP A 39 -3.90 -2.64 14.04
N HIS A 40 -3.80 -2.10 12.82
CA HIS A 40 -3.02 -0.91 12.50
C HIS A 40 -3.77 0.01 11.52
N PRO A 41 -4.97 0.49 11.86
CA PRO A 41 -5.70 1.40 10.97
C PRO A 41 -4.92 2.70 10.75
N LEU A 42 -5.00 3.23 9.53
CA LEU A 42 -4.28 4.44 9.14
C LEU A 42 -4.85 5.70 9.80
N PRO A 43 -4.09 6.43 10.65
CA PRO A 43 -4.51 7.72 11.21
C PRO A 43 -4.50 8.84 10.15
N ASN A 44 -5.01 10.01 10.51
CA ASN A 44 -4.91 11.18 9.64
C ASN A 44 -3.44 11.52 9.35
N ALA A 45 -3.15 11.84 8.09
CA ALA A 45 -1.80 12.11 7.57
C ALA A 45 -0.82 10.91 7.59
N SER A 46 -1.31 9.69 7.79
CA SER A 46 -0.52 8.47 7.62
C SER A 46 -0.02 8.29 6.18
N GLN A 47 1.05 7.52 6.00
CA GLN A 47 1.59 7.19 4.69
C GLN A 47 1.56 5.68 4.41
N VAL A 48 1.36 5.33 3.14
CA VAL A 48 1.57 3.98 2.61
C VAL A 48 2.53 4.08 1.43
N VAL A 49 3.55 3.23 1.41
CA VAL A 49 4.53 3.16 0.31
C VAL A 49 4.39 1.83 -0.41
N LEU A 50 4.26 1.91 -1.73
CA LEU A 50 4.12 0.76 -2.62
C LEU A 50 5.14 0.85 -3.75
N THR A 51 5.64 -0.30 -4.17
CA THR A 51 6.38 -0.45 -5.44
C THR A 51 5.64 -1.41 -6.34
N GLY A 52 5.83 -1.27 -7.66
CA GLY A 52 5.19 -2.15 -8.65
C GLY A 52 4.52 -1.37 -9.76
N ASN A 53 3.62 -2.06 -10.48
CA ASN A 53 2.93 -1.50 -11.63
C ASN A 53 1.62 -2.26 -11.90
N PRO A 54 0.74 -1.75 -12.78
CA PRO A 54 -0.53 -2.41 -13.10
C PRO A 54 -0.41 -3.80 -13.75
N ILE A 55 0.73 -4.14 -14.35
CA ILE A 55 0.95 -5.41 -15.07
C ILE A 55 1.39 -6.51 -14.10
N THR A 56 2.37 -6.21 -13.25
CA THR A 56 2.95 -7.18 -12.30
C THR A 56 2.35 -7.09 -10.91
N GLY A 57 1.44 -6.15 -10.66
CA GLY A 57 0.87 -5.91 -9.33
C GLY A 57 1.80 -5.10 -8.42
N TRP A 58 1.32 -4.86 -7.19
CA TRP A 58 1.95 -3.98 -6.21
C TRP A 58 2.53 -4.78 -5.04
N VAL A 59 3.57 -4.23 -4.41
CA VAL A 59 4.19 -4.74 -3.19
C VAL A 59 4.22 -3.61 -2.16
N LEU A 60 3.60 -3.86 -1.01
CA LEU A 60 3.60 -2.97 0.15
C LEU A 60 4.99 -2.96 0.78
N GLN A 61 5.58 -1.76 0.86
CA GLN A 61 6.91 -1.53 1.43
C GLN A 61 6.83 -0.93 2.83
N ASP A 62 5.84 -0.06 3.04
CA ASP A 62 5.65 0.65 4.29
C ASP A 62 4.14 0.87 4.52
N TRP A 63 3.67 0.49 5.71
CA TRP A 63 2.34 0.80 6.22
C TRP A 63 2.51 1.60 7.51
N ASP A 64 2.53 2.92 7.38
CA ASP A 64 2.68 3.87 8.49
C ASP A 64 3.82 3.51 9.47
N GLY A 65 4.98 3.12 8.92
CA GLY A 65 6.17 2.70 9.66
C GLY A 65 6.33 1.18 9.85
N ILE A 66 5.32 0.36 9.52
CA ILE A 66 5.44 -1.09 9.49
C ILE A 66 6.06 -1.50 8.16
N THR A 67 7.23 -2.14 8.20
CA THR A 67 7.99 -2.53 6.99
C THR A 67 8.26 -4.03 6.88
N ASN A 68 7.98 -4.81 7.93
CA ASN A 68 8.13 -6.25 7.91
C ASN A 68 6.81 -6.97 7.59
N PHE A 69 6.65 -7.36 6.32
CA PHE A 69 5.49 -8.11 5.84
C PHE A 69 5.78 -9.58 5.60
N ALA A 70 6.96 -10.08 6.01
CA ALA A 70 7.26 -11.51 5.91
C ALA A 70 6.20 -12.33 6.66
N ILE A 71 5.96 -13.55 6.18
CA ILE A 71 5.23 -14.55 6.94
C ILE A 71 6.19 -15.01 8.03
N GLU A 72 5.77 -14.96 9.30
CA GLU A 72 6.52 -15.61 10.38
C GLU A 72 6.64 -17.10 10.00
N SER A 73 7.86 -17.58 9.81
CA SER A 73 8.11 -19.01 9.68
C SER A 73 8.01 -19.62 11.07
N ASP A 74 7.05 -20.51 11.28
CA ASP A 74 6.94 -21.40 12.45
C ASP A 74 8.24 -22.19 12.69
#